data_AF-A0A2T2UM76-F1
#
_entry.id   AF-A0A2T2UM76-F1
#
_cell.length_a   1.000
_cell.length_b   1.000
_cell.length_c   1.000
_cell.angle_alpha   90.00
_cell.angle_beta   90.00
_cell.angle_gamma   90.00
#
_symmetry.space_group_name_H-M   'P 1'
#
loop_
_entity.id
_entity.type
_entity.pdbx_description
1 polymer ?
#
loop_
_entity_poly.entity_id
_entity_poly.type
_entity_poly.pdbx_seq_one_letter_code
_entity_poly.pdbx_strand_id
1 'polypeptide(L)'
;QTLPPQAPDIHDFVAPCTDEQIRTLGAPYDFLRTLVEHPDPDVPVDDLLVAVLRRIYAAHGGERGGREPLVQAGRALSRLLDDDHERLQSILRRVL
;
A
#
# COMPACT_ATOMS: atom_id res chain seq x y z
N GLN A 1 -23.19 -24.95 -9.72
CA GLN A 1 -23.59 -23.97 -8.68
C GLN A 1 -22.78 -22.72 -8.95
N THR A 2 -23.43 -21.67 -9.43
CA THR A 2 -22.79 -20.40 -9.79
C THR A 2 -23.09 -19.44 -8.65
N LEU A 3 -22.06 -19.03 -7.91
CA LEU A 3 -22.21 -17.91 -6.98
C LEU A 3 -22.52 -16.66 -7.81
N PRO A 4 -23.44 -15.78 -7.37
CA PRO A 4 -23.75 -14.56 -8.11
C PRO A 4 -22.50 -13.66 -8.18
N PRO A 5 -22.34 -12.88 -9.26
CA PRO A 5 -21.10 -12.15 -9.57
C PRO A 5 -20.83 -10.94 -8.65
N GLN A 6 -21.74 -10.59 -7.74
CA GLN A 6 -21.56 -9.47 -6.81
C GLN A 6 -22.11 -9.83 -5.43
N ALA A 7 -21.40 -9.45 -4.37
CA ALA A 7 -21.93 -9.51 -3.02
C ALA A 7 -23.09 -8.50 -2.84
N PRO A 8 -24.12 -8.81 -2.03
CA PRO A 8 -25.22 -7.90 -1.77
C PRO A 8 -24.74 -6.61 -1.05
N ASP A 9 -25.15 -5.44 -1.57
CA ASP A 9 -24.72 -4.07 -1.17
C ASP A 9 -24.81 -3.71 0.33
N ILE A 10 -25.44 -4.54 1.16
CA ILE A 10 -25.87 -4.19 2.52
C ILE A 10 -24.94 -4.73 3.62
N HIS A 11 -23.83 -5.37 3.25
CA HIS A 11 -22.90 -6.00 4.20
C HIS A 11 -21.44 -5.51 4.12
N ASP A 12 -21.12 -4.53 3.27
CA ASP A 12 -19.74 -4.04 3.08
C ASP A 12 -19.43 -2.80 3.91
N PHE A 13 -19.46 -2.93 5.24
CA PHE A 13 -18.87 -1.91 6.11
C PHE A 13 -17.35 -2.04 6.10
N VAL A 14 -16.70 -1.28 5.22
CA VAL A 14 -15.24 -1.06 5.30
C VAL A 14 -14.95 0.03 6.32
N ALA A 15 -14.21 -0.34 7.36
CA ALA A 15 -13.65 0.58 8.33
C ALA A 15 -12.16 0.82 8.04
N PRO A 16 -11.63 2.02 8.29
CA PRO A 16 -10.21 2.27 8.15
C PRO A 16 -9.41 1.42 9.14
N CYS A 17 -8.29 0.87 8.70
CA CYS A 17 -7.37 0.15 9.58
C CYS A 17 -6.85 1.07 10.69
N THR A 18 -6.82 0.55 11.91
CA THR A 18 -6.12 1.18 13.03
C THR A 18 -4.62 1.16 12.80
N ASP A 19 -3.89 2.04 13.49
CA ASP A 19 -2.43 2.07 13.39
C ASP A 19 -1.80 0.74 13.81
N GLU A 20 -2.43 0.01 14.75
CA GLU A 20 -1.99 -1.34 15.12
C GLU A 20 -2.15 -2.32 13.96
N GLN A 21 -3.30 -2.35 13.29
CA GLN A 21 -3.53 -3.20 12.12
C GLN A 21 -2.55 -2.86 10.99
N ILE A 22 -2.25 -1.59 10.76
CA ILE A 22 -1.24 -1.20 9.76
C ILE A 22 0.15 -1.72 10.14
N ARG A 23 0.53 -1.65 11.43
CA ARG A 23 1.81 -2.21 11.89
C ARG A 23 1.87 -3.73 11.73
N THR A 24 0.74 -4.44 11.76
CA THR A 24 0.72 -5.89 11.47
C THR A 24 1.00 -6.21 10.00
N LEU A 25 0.75 -5.27 9.09
CA LEU A 25 1.14 -5.34 7.67
C LEU A 25 2.61 -4.94 7.45
N GLY A 26 3.44 -5.02 8.50
CA GLY A 26 4.84 -4.59 8.49
C GLY A 26 5.74 -5.41 7.57
N ALA A 27 7.05 -5.25 7.78
CA ALA A 27 8.06 -5.97 7.00
C ALA A 27 7.79 -7.49 6.96
N PRO A 28 7.93 -8.14 5.79
CA PRO A 28 8.63 -7.66 4.59
C PRO A 28 7.78 -6.83 3.60
N TYR A 29 6.53 -6.47 3.94
CA TYR A 29 5.60 -5.74 3.05
C TYR A 29 5.23 -6.50 1.77
N ASP A 30 5.14 -7.83 1.83
CA ASP A 30 4.83 -8.68 0.67
C ASP A 30 3.47 -8.35 0.01
N PHE A 31 2.53 -7.75 0.76
CA PHE A 31 1.24 -7.31 0.23
C PHE A 31 1.37 -6.24 -0.87
N LEU A 32 2.48 -5.50 -0.93
CA LEU A 32 2.73 -4.53 -2.00
C LEU A 32 2.78 -5.23 -3.37
N ARG A 33 3.19 -6.50 -3.43
CA ARG A 33 3.18 -7.29 -4.66
C ARG A 33 1.78 -7.38 -5.25
N THR A 34 0.76 -7.60 -4.41
CA THR A 34 -0.63 -7.67 -4.86
C THR A 34 -1.07 -6.38 -5.53
N LEU A 35 -0.63 -5.23 -5.03
CA LEU A 35 -0.96 -3.93 -5.61
C LEU A 35 -0.23 -3.67 -6.94
N VAL A 36 0.99 -4.18 -7.09
CA VAL A 36 1.84 -3.93 -8.26
C VAL A 36 1.57 -4.90 -9.41
N GLU A 37 1.46 -6.20 -9.13
CA GLU A 37 1.39 -7.25 -10.16
C GLU A 37 -0.04 -7.51 -10.66
N HIS A 38 -1.05 -7.16 -9.87
CA HIS A 38 -2.47 -7.38 -10.22
C HIS A 38 -3.28 -6.09 -10.06
N PRO A 39 -2.94 -5.02 -10.81
CA PRO A 39 -3.67 -3.77 -10.72
C PRO A 39 -5.09 -3.94 -11.27
N ASP A 40 -6.07 -3.48 -10.51
CA ASP A 40 -7.41 -3.22 -11.03
C ASP A 40 -7.35 -1.98 -11.94
N PRO A 41 -7.78 -2.05 -13.21
CA PRO A 41 -7.71 -0.92 -14.14
C PRO A 41 -8.53 0.30 -13.69
N ASP A 42 -9.54 0.11 -12.85
CA ASP A 42 -10.36 1.20 -12.31
C ASP A 42 -9.74 1.86 -11.07
N VAL A 43 -8.61 1.34 -10.58
CA VAL A 43 -7.92 1.84 -9.40
C VAL A 43 -6.63 2.59 -9.78
N PRO A 44 -6.45 3.85 -9.33
CA PRO A 44 -5.20 4.58 -9.51
C PRO A 44 -4.11 4.00 -8.58
N VAL A 45 -3.46 2.92 -9.02
CA VAL A 45 -2.52 2.12 -8.22
C VAL A 45 -1.36 2.96 -7.66
N ASP A 46 -0.81 3.90 -8.43
CA ASP A 46 0.28 4.76 -7.95
C ASP A 46 -0.16 5.67 -6.80
N ASP A 47 -1.38 6.19 -6.86
CA ASP A 47 -1.96 7.01 -5.79
C ASP A 47 -2.23 6.16 -4.54
N LEU A 48 -2.68 4.92 -4.74
CA LEU A 48 -2.85 3.94 -3.68
C LEU A 48 -1.50 3.61 -3.01
N LEU A 49 -0.44 3.38 -3.79
CA LEU A 49 0.91 3.12 -3.27
C LEU A 49 1.43 4.31 -2.45
N VAL A 50 1.23 5.55 -2.93
CA VAL A 50 1.56 6.77 -2.16
C VAL A 50 0.79 6.80 -0.84
N ALA A 51 -0.52 6.51 -0.86
CA ALA A 51 -1.36 6.49 0.34
C ALA A 51 -0.90 5.41 1.34
N VAL A 52 -0.56 4.21 0.86
CA VAL A 52 -0.04 3.11 1.67
C VAL A 52 1.27 3.51 2.37
N LEU A 53 2.23 4.05 1.63
CA LEU A 53 3.53 4.47 2.18
C LEU A 53 3.37 5.58 3.23
N ARG A 54 2.49 6.56 2.99
CA ARG A 54 2.12 7.60 3.97
C ARG A 54 1.49 7.01 5.23
N ARG A 55 0.63 6.00 5.07
CA ARG A 55 -0.06 5.38 6.19
C ARG A 55 0.88 4.52 7.04
N ILE A 56 1.82 3.82 6.43
CA ILE A 56 2.94 3.14 7.13
C ILE A 56 3.74 4.18 7.93
N TYR A 57 4.16 5.26 7.29
CA TYR A 57 4.91 6.33 7.95
C TYR A 57 4.17 6.87 9.19
N ALA A 58 2.90 7.22 9.04
CA ALA A 58 2.08 7.76 10.12
C ALA A 58 1.85 6.75 11.26
N ALA A 59 1.49 5.50 10.94
CA ALA A 59 1.20 4.45 11.93
C ALA A 59 2.42 4.08 12.79
N HIS A 60 3.63 4.35 12.30
CA HIS A 60 4.88 4.17 13.02
C HIS A 60 5.41 5.45 13.70
N GLY A 61 4.56 6.47 13.87
CA GLY A 61 4.88 7.67 14.64
C GLY A 61 5.49 8.81 13.84
N GLY A 62 5.38 8.78 12.51
CA GLY A 62 5.83 9.85 11.62
C GLY A 62 7.30 10.20 11.86
N GLU A 63 7.60 11.48 12.12
CA GLU A 63 8.98 11.95 12.32
C GLU A 63 9.70 11.22 13.48
N ARG A 64 8.95 10.67 14.44
CA ARG A 64 9.51 10.03 15.65
C ARG A 64 9.93 8.58 15.43
N GLY A 65 9.52 7.94 14.33
CA GLY A 65 9.78 6.50 14.12
C GLY A 65 9.32 5.91 12.78
N GLY A 66 8.53 6.65 11.99
CA GLY A 66 7.99 6.19 10.72
C GLY A 66 9.01 6.11 9.59
N ARG A 67 10.15 6.78 9.72
CA ARG A 67 11.17 6.84 8.65
C ARG A 67 11.76 5.47 8.33
N GLU A 68 12.06 4.67 9.35
CA GLU A 68 12.66 3.33 9.17
C GLU A 68 11.68 2.37 8.47
N PRO A 69 10.42 2.19 8.93
CA PRO A 69 9.40 1.42 8.22
C PRO A 69 9.14 1.90 6.79
N LEU A 70 9.11 3.23 6.58
CA LEU A 70 8.94 3.80 5.25
C LEU A 70 10.08 3.42 4.31
N VAL A 71 11.34 3.48 4.77
CA VAL A 71 12.51 3.08 3.98
C VAL A 71 12.45 1.59 3.64
N GLN A 72 12.04 0.74 4.59
CA GLN A 72 11.90 -0.70 4.34
C GLN A 72 10.79 -1.00 3.32
N ALA A 73 9.64 -0.33 3.42
CA ALA A 73 8.55 -0.46 2.46
C ALA A 73 8.95 0.06 1.07
N GLY A 74 9.65 1.20 1.00
CA GLY A 74 10.18 1.73 -0.25
C GLY A 74 11.20 0.81 -0.93
N ARG A 75 12.04 0.11 -0.15
CA ARG A 75 12.95 -0.92 -0.66
C ARG A 75 12.22 -2.17 -1.15
N ALA A 76 11.14 -2.58 -0.49
CA ALA A 76 10.30 -3.66 -0.98
C ALA A 76 9.66 -3.26 -2.32
N LEU A 77 9.10 -2.05 -2.40
CA LEU A 77 8.51 -1.51 -3.62
C LEU A 77 9.53 -1.38 -4.76
N SER A 78 10.75 -0.93 -4.48
CA SER A 78 11.77 -0.79 -5.53
C SER A 78 12.13 -2.11 -6.17
N ARG A 79 12.11 -3.22 -5.42
CA ARG A 79 12.34 -4.56 -5.97
C ARG A 79 11.17 -5.05 -6.83
N LEU A 80 9.96 -4.58 -6.56
CA LEU A 80 8.76 -4.93 -7.32
C LEU A 80 8.63 -4.12 -8.61
N LEU A 81 9.05 -2.86 -8.59
CA LEU A 81 9.07 -2.00 -9.78
C LEU A 81 10.31 -2.21 -10.67
N ASP A 82 11.30 -2.96 -10.18
CA ASP A 82 12.49 -3.40 -10.91
C ASP A 82 13.15 -2.23 -11.68
N ASP A 83 13.18 -2.32 -13.02
CA ASP A 83 13.79 -1.32 -13.91
C ASP A 83 12.95 -0.04 -14.12
N ASP A 84 11.70 0.03 -13.63
CA ASP A 84 10.84 1.22 -13.74
C ASP A 84 11.18 2.28 -12.67
N HIS A 85 12.40 2.80 -12.77
CA HIS A 85 12.95 3.79 -11.87
C HIS A 85 12.20 5.12 -11.93
N GLU A 86 11.66 5.49 -13.10
CA GLU A 86 10.90 6.73 -13.26
C GLU A 86 9.57 6.67 -12.49
N ARG A 87 8.84 5.56 -12.59
CA ARG A 87 7.62 5.35 -11.81
C ARG A 87 7.90 5.31 -10.31
N LEU A 88 8.93 4.59 -9.88
CA LEU A 88 9.34 4.57 -8.48
C LEU A 88 9.65 5.99 -7.96
N GLN A 89 10.42 6.78 -8.71
CA GLN A 89 10.73 8.17 -8.33
C GLN A 89 9.47 9.04 -8.26
N SER A 90 8.56 8.90 -9.22
CA SER A 90 7.28 9.61 -9.23
C SER A 90 6.46 9.34 -7.97
N ILE A 91 6.36 8.06 -7.57
CA ILE A 91 5.68 7.65 -6.33
C ILE A 91 6.39 8.23 -5.10
N LEU A 92 7.69 8.01 -4.94
CA LEU A 92 8.43 8.40 -3.74
C LEU A 92 8.45 9.91 -3.50
N ARG A 93 8.50 10.73 -4.57
CA ARG A 93 8.42 12.20 -4.47
C ARG A 93 7.10 12.71 -3.90
N ARG A 94 6.06 11.88 -3.92
CA ARG A 94 4.71 12.23 -3.44
C ARG A 94 4.46 11.75 -2.02
N VAL A 95 5.36 10.99 -1.39
CA VAL A 95 5.09 10.39 -0.08
C VAL A 95 5.20 11.39 1.07
N LEU A 96 6.22 12.27 1.07
CA LEU A 96 6.48 13.24 2.13
C LEU A 96 6.33 14.68 1.61
#